data_AF-A0A238L5M7-F1
#
_entry.id   AF-A0A238L5M7-F1
#
_cell.length_a   1.000
_cell.length_b   1.000
_cell.length_c   1.000
_cell.angle_alpha   90.00
_cell.angle_beta   90.00
_cell.angle_gamma   90.00
#
_symmetry.space_group_name_H-M   'P 1'
#
loop_
_entity.id
_entity.type
_entity.pdbx_description
1 polymer ?
#
loop_
_entity_poly.entity_id
_entity_poly.type
_entity_poly.pdbx_seq_one_letter_code
_entity_poly.pdbx_strand_id
1 'polypeptide(L)'
;MELSESASVIANEGEVPAAKDVRAALQRLMRSSTFEGSQRLQDFLAYVVEESLNGRADEIRAKTIAMDVYGGSMSEMARRENVVRVDAGRLRRKLAEYYAADGHEEKTVFELPKGGYAPRITRSGSKTAHPHFSELEASARALARPAVRIVGITILGCCAIAFWVSSTKQDVPTDLSVDGLSRDERSAIFDASPMRLQAVNLAHTGRDLIFPALEPARLDAA
;
A
#
# COMPACT_ATOMS: atom_id res chain seq x y z
N MET A 1 2.08 45.46 23.03
CA MET A 1 2.72 44.22 23.51
C MET A 1 2.20 43.12 22.60
N GLU A 2 2.87 43.00 21.45
CA GLU A 2 2.70 41.95 20.46
C GLU A 2 3.06 40.58 21.03
N LEU A 3 2.79 39.55 20.22
CA LEU A 3 3.37 38.20 20.22
C LEU A 3 2.60 37.12 21.00
N SER A 4 1.66 36.47 20.32
CA SER A 4 1.81 35.04 19.98
C SER A 4 0.69 34.61 19.03
N GLU A 5 0.86 35.03 17.78
CA GLU A 5 0.40 34.32 16.60
C GLU A 5 1.19 32.99 16.50
N SER A 6 0.49 31.86 16.48
CA SER A 6 0.98 30.52 16.11
C SER A 6 -0.26 29.64 15.87
N ALA A 7 -0.96 29.81 14.75
CA ALA A 7 -0.66 29.18 13.46
C ALA A 7 -0.89 27.65 13.46
N SER A 8 -2.14 27.25 13.23
CA SER A 8 -2.50 26.09 12.41
C SER A 8 -3.99 26.16 12.03
N VAL A 9 -4.38 27.25 11.38
CA VAL A 9 -5.64 27.32 10.61
C VAL A 9 -5.21 27.14 9.16
N ILE A 10 -5.07 25.88 8.74
CA ILE A 10 -4.81 25.59 7.32
C ILE A 10 -6.16 25.43 6.63
N ALA A 11 -6.54 26.52 5.97
CA ALA A 11 -7.42 26.67 4.83
C ALA A 11 -7.99 25.39 4.20
N ASN A 12 -9.32 25.36 4.06
CA ASN A 12 -9.99 24.56 3.05
C ASN A 12 -11.18 25.38 2.49
N GLU A 13 -10.87 26.41 1.69
CA GLU A 13 -11.88 27.20 0.94
C GLU A 13 -12.33 26.45 -0.33
N GLY A 14 -12.97 25.31 -0.11
CA GLY A 14 -13.90 24.71 -1.06
C GLY A 14 -15.16 24.43 -0.26
N GLU A 15 -16.27 25.10 -0.62
CA GLU A 15 -17.52 25.03 0.15
C GLU A 15 -17.91 23.57 0.42
N VAL A 16 -17.86 23.17 1.69
CA VAL A 16 -18.18 21.80 2.11
C VAL A 16 -19.67 21.58 1.78
N PRO A 17 -20.00 20.61 0.91
CA PRO A 17 -21.39 20.37 0.54
C PRO A 17 -22.21 19.94 1.75
N ALA A 18 -23.49 20.32 1.77
CA ALA A 18 -24.39 19.95 2.86
C ALA A 18 -24.44 18.43 3.02
N ALA A 19 -24.50 17.92 4.25
CA ALA A 19 -24.47 16.48 4.53
C ALA A 19 -25.54 15.67 3.76
N LYS A 20 -26.70 16.29 3.46
CA LYS A 20 -27.75 15.68 2.63
C LYS A 20 -27.29 15.46 1.18
N ASP A 21 -26.60 16.42 0.60
CA ASP A 21 -26.09 16.34 -0.78
C ASP A 21 -24.97 15.30 -0.88
N VAL A 22 -24.11 15.23 0.14
CA VAL A 22 -23.07 14.20 0.27
C VAL A 22 -23.67 12.80 0.25
N ARG A 23 -24.67 12.53 1.10
CA ARG A 23 -25.33 11.21 1.15
C ARG A 23 -26.03 10.87 -0.16
N ALA A 24 -26.66 11.86 -0.80
CA ALA A 24 -27.30 11.65 -2.09
C ALA A 24 -26.28 11.30 -3.20
N ALA A 25 -25.13 11.96 -3.23
CA ALA A 25 -24.05 11.65 -4.16
C ALA A 25 -23.44 10.27 -3.88
N LEU A 26 -23.23 9.92 -2.62
CA LEU A 26 -22.76 8.59 -2.22
C LEU A 26 -23.71 7.49 -2.70
N GLN A 27 -25.02 7.66 -2.54
CA GLN A 27 -26.01 6.69 -3.02
C GLN A 27 -26.00 6.54 -4.55
N ARG A 28 -25.82 7.63 -5.30
CA ARG A 28 -25.68 7.56 -6.77
C ARG A 28 -24.43 6.81 -7.16
N LEU A 29 -23.30 7.11 -6.53
CA LEU A 29 -22.01 6.46 -6.76
C LEU A 29 -22.08 4.95 -6.46
N MET A 30 -22.69 4.55 -5.33
CA MET A 30 -22.84 3.13 -4.98
C MET A 30 -23.73 2.33 -5.96
N ARG A 31 -24.67 3.01 -6.64
CA ARG A 31 -25.56 2.42 -7.66
C ARG A 31 -24.97 2.42 -9.08
N SER A 32 -23.79 3.00 -9.27
CA SER A 32 -23.13 3.06 -10.57
C SER A 32 -22.63 1.69 -11.03
N SER A 33 -22.50 1.54 -12.35
CA SER A 33 -21.91 0.35 -12.98
C SER A 33 -20.50 0.06 -12.47
N THR A 34 -19.71 1.09 -12.16
CA THR A 34 -18.35 0.96 -11.64
C THR A 34 -18.30 0.30 -10.27
N PHE A 35 -19.30 0.54 -9.42
CA PHE A 35 -19.38 -0.02 -8.06
C PHE A 35 -20.24 -1.28 -7.96
N GLU A 36 -20.92 -1.66 -9.03
CA GLU A 36 -21.69 -2.89 -9.12
C GLU A 36 -20.83 -4.13 -8.76
N GLY A 37 -21.39 -5.04 -7.97
CA GLY A 37 -20.72 -6.26 -7.53
C GLY A 37 -19.61 -6.08 -6.48
N SER A 38 -19.36 -4.86 -5.98
CA SER A 38 -18.31 -4.58 -4.99
C SER A 38 -18.85 -4.11 -3.64
N GLN A 39 -19.74 -4.90 -3.04
CA GLN A 39 -20.41 -4.56 -1.79
C GLN A 39 -19.43 -4.10 -0.70
N ARG A 40 -18.33 -4.84 -0.52
CA ARG A 40 -17.30 -4.51 0.47
C ARG A 40 -16.66 -3.12 0.27
N LEU A 41 -16.41 -2.71 -0.98
CA LEU A 41 -15.84 -1.38 -1.25
C LEU A 41 -16.90 -0.28 -1.07
N GLN A 42 -18.17 -0.60 -1.33
CA GLN A 42 -19.29 0.28 -1.04
C GLN A 42 -19.43 0.49 0.48
N ASP A 43 -19.37 -0.58 1.28
CA ASP A 43 -19.45 -0.53 2.74
C ASP A 43 -18.28 0.27 3.33
N PHE A 44 -17.06 0.05 2.81
CA PHE A 44 -15.89 0.86 3.16
C PHE A 44 -16.16 2.34 2.90
N LEU A 45 -16.52 2.70 1.65
CA LEU A 45 -16.72 4.09 1.28
C LEU A 45 -17.83 4.75 2.11
N ALA A 46 -18.94 4.05 2.33
CA ALA A 46 -20.04 4.53 3.14
C ALA A 46 -19.61 4.81 4.58
N TYR A 47 -18.87 3.88 5.20
CA TYR A 47 -18.33 4.06 6.53
C TYR A 47 -17.45 5.31 6.63
N VAL A 48 -16.45 5.46 5.75
CA VAL A 48 -15.52 6.59 5.86
C VAL A 48 -16.18 7.94 5.56
N VAL A 49 -17.19 7.98 4.70
CA VAL A 49 -17.97 9.20 4.43
C VAL A 49 -18.85 9.56 5.61
N GLU A 50 -19.58 8.62 6.20
CA GLU A 50 -20.42 8.90 7.37
C GLU A 50 -19.58 9.30 8.59
N GLU A 51 -18.45 8.65 8.83
CA GLU A 51 -17.52 9.04 9.90
C GLU A 51 -16.95 10.45 9.69
N SER A 52 -16.67 10.83 8.44
CA SER A 52 -16.24 12.18 8.10
C SER A 52 -17.34 13.22 8.30
N LEU A 53 -18.59 12.89 7.93
CA LEU A 53 -19.76 13.75 8.16
C LEU A 53 -20.06 13.93 9.66
N ASN A 54 -19.70 12.97 10.49
CA ASN A 54 -19.81 13.02 11.94
C ASN A 54 -18.64 13.76 12.62
N GLY A 55 -17.70 14.32 11.85
CA GLY A 55 -16.55 15.05 12.38
C GLY A 55 -15.44 14.15 12.95
N ARG A 56 -15.48 12.84 12.71
CA ARG A 56 -14.48 11.86 13.19
C ARG A 56 -13.46 11.47 12.12
N ALA A 57 -13.22 12.34 11.14
CA ALA A 57 -12.30 12.07 10.03
C ALA A 57 -10.88 11.68 10.51
N ASP A 58 -10.38 12.28 11.60
CA ASP A 58 -9.06 12.02 12.17
C ASP A 58 -8.95 10.65 12.87
N GLU A 59 -10.09 10.05 13.22
CA GLU A 59 -10.17 8.73 13.87
C GLU A 59 -10.22 7.58 12.86
N ILE A 60 -10.38 7.90 11.56
CA ILE A 60 -10.45 6.92 10.48
C ILE A 60 -9.07 6.32 10.23
N ARG A 61 -8.80 5.20 10.90
CA ARG A 61 -7.57 4.42 10.79
C ARG A 61 -7.86 3.04 10.23
N ALA A 62 -6.82 2.38 9.71
CA ALA A 62 -6.92 1.02 9.17
C ALA A 62 -7.55 0.03 10.17
N LYS A 63 -7.17 0.15 11.44
CA LYS A 63 -7.67 -0.67 12.54
C LYS A 63 -9.15 -0.45 12.80
N THR A 64 -9.61 0.80 12.84
CA THR A 64 -11.02 1.15 13.07
C THR A 64 -11.89 0.62 11.93
N ILE A 65 -11.46 0.81 10.68
CA ILE A 65 -12.16 0.26 9.50
C ILE A 65 -12.17 -1.27 9.53
N ALA A 66 -11.05 -1.92 9.87
CA ALA A 66 -10.96 -3.37 9.95
C ALA A 66 -11.91 -3.96 11.00
N MET A 67 -12.14 -3.24 12.10
CA MET A 67 -13.08 -3.64 13.15
C MET A 67 -14.52 -3.42 12.70
N ASP A 68 -14.85 -2.20 12.29
CA ASP A 68 -16.23 -1.75 12.10
C ASP A 68 -16.85 -2.23 10.78
N VAL A 69 -16.04 -2.33 9.71
CA VAL A 69 -16.52 -2.74 8.38
C VAL A 69 -16.26 -4.22 8.12
N TYR A 70 -15.10 -4.72 8.51
CA TYR A 70 -14.70 -6.10 8.18
C TYR A 70 -15.09 -7.10 9.26
N GLY A 71 -15.35 -6.67 10.50
CA GLY A 71 -15.83 -7.51 11.59
C GLY A 71 -14.82 -8.58 12.01
N GLY A 72 -13.86 -8.23 12.86
CA GLY A 72 -12.75 -9.11 13.25
C GLY A 72 -12.50 -9.22 14.75
N SER A 73 -12.06 -10.40 15.17
CA SER A 73 -11.49 -10.60 16.51
C SER A 73 -10.08 -10.00 16.58
N MET A 74 -9.60 -9.75 17.80
CA MET A 74 -8.26 -9.18 18.03
C MET A 74 -7.13 -10.03 17.44
N SER A 75 -7.31 -11.35 17.30
CA SER A 75 -6.30 -12.25 16.73
C SER A 75 -6.12 -12.10 15.22
N GLU A 76 -7.13 -11.61 14.49
CA GLU A 76 -7.07 -11.46 13.02
C GLU A 76 -6.81 -10.02 12.57
N MET A 77 -6.69 -9.08 13.51
CA MET A 77 -6.69 -7.64 13.23
C MET A 77 -5.60 -7.23 12.23
N ALA A 78 -4.37 -7.74 12.40
CA ALA A 78 -3.25 -7.41 11.51
C ALA A 78 -3.50 -7.83 10.05
N ARG A 79 -4.07 -9.02 9.85
CA ARG A 79 -4.44 -9.52 8.51
C ARG A 79 -5.52 -8.64 7.90
N ARG A 80 -6.52 -8.23 8.68
CA ARG A 80 -7.62 -7.38 8.21
C ARG A 80 -7.16 -5.97 7.91
N GLU A 81 -6.29 -5.37 8.71
CA GLU A 81 -5.67 -4.08 8.38
C GLU A 81 -4.93 -4.12 7.04
N ASN A 82 -4.26 -5.23 6.71
CA ASN A 82 -3.63 -5.40 5.40
C ASN A 82 -4.66 -5.47 4.27
N VAL A 83 -5.80 -6.15 4.49
CA VAL A 83 -6.92 -6.13 3.54
C VAL A 83 -7.47 -4.71 3.36
N VAL A 84 -7.65 -3.94 4.45
CA VAL A 84 -8.09 -2.54 4.39
C VAL A 84 -7.12 -1.68 3.55
N ARG A 85 -5.80 -1.87 3.70
CA ARG A 85 -4.80 -1.16 2.88
C ARG A 85 -4.94 -1.49 1.38
N VAL A 86 -5.15 -2.76 1.05
CA VAL A 86 -5.36 -3.20 -0.34
C VAL A 86 -6.68 -2.65 -0.90
N ASP A 87 -7.76 -2.76 -0.14
CA ASP A 87 -9.08 -2.29 -0.54
C ASP A 87 -9.13 -0.76 -0.67
N ALA A 88 -8.39 -0.01 0.14
CA ALA A 88 -8.22 1.43 -0.05
C ALA A 88 -7.55 1.76 -1.39
N GLY A 89 -6.58 0.95 -1.83
CA GLY A 89 -5.98 1.09 -3.17
C GLY A 89 -6.99 0.83 -4.29
N ARG A 90 -7.82 -0.22 -4.14
CA ARG A 90 -8.88 -0.57 -5.10
C ARG A 90 -9.97 0.50 -5.15
N LEU A 91 -10.36 1.04 -3.98
CA LEU A 91 -11.36 2.10 -3.86
C LEU A 91 -10.90 3.36 -4.58
N ARG A 92 -9.63 3.78 -4.41
CA ARG A 92 -9.05 4.91 -5.17
C ARG A 92 -9.17 4.70 -6.67
N ARG A 93 -8.84 3.50 -7.16
CA ARG A 93 -8.93 3.19 -8.59
C ARG A 93 -10.39 3.24 -9.08
N LYS A 94 -11.33 2.65 -8.34
CA LYS A 94 -12.76 2.69 -8.68
C LYS A 94 -13.34 4.11 -8.67
N LEU A 95 -12.94 4.95 -7.73
CA LEU A 95 -13.36 6.36 -7.71
C LEU A 95 -12.85 7.08 -8.97
N ALA A 96 -11.59 6.88 -9.34
CA ALA A 96 -11.04 7.46 -10.56
C ALA A 96 -11.75 6.95 -11.83
N GLU A 97 -12.05 5.64 -11.91
CA GLU A 97 -12.83 5.04 -13.00
C GLU A 97 -14.25 5.64 -13.09
N TYR A 98 -14.94 5.77 -11.95
CA TYR A 98 -16.29 6.34 -11.88
C TYR A 98 -16.33 7.78 -12.36
N TYR A 99 -15.44 8.64 -11.86
CA TYR A 99 -15.39 10.05 -12.26
C TYR A 99 -14.86 10.24 -13.69
N ALA A 100 -14.15 9.27 -14.27
CA ALA A 100 -13.75 9.30 -15.67
C ALA A 100 -14.87 8.89 -16.64
N ALA A 101 -15.85 8.09 -16.20
CA ALA A 101 -16.94 7.59 -17.02
C ALA A 101 -18.27 8.32 -16.75
N ASP A 102 -18.86 8.09 -15.57
CA ASP A 102 -20.25 8.46 -15.25
C ASP A 102 -20.33 9.72 -14.35
N GLY A 103 -19.26 10.08 -13.67
CA GLY A 103 -19.26 11.08 -12.58
C GLY A 103 -18.94 12.53 -12.98
N HIS A 104 -18.79 12.86 -14.26
CA HIS A 104 -18.35 14.21 -14.70
C HIS A 104 -19.31 15.34 -14.29
N GLU A 105 -20.61 15.07 -14.24
CA GLU A 105 -21.64 16.06 -13.88
C GLU A 105 -21.97 16.04 -12.38
N GLU A 106 -21.31 15.18 -11.59
CA GLU A 106 -21.60 15.05 -10.19
C GLU A 106 -21.15 16.29 -9.41
N LYS A 107 -22.06 16.86 -8.62
CA LYS A 107 -21.82 18.11 -7.88
C LYS A 107 -20.96 17.90 -6.64
N THR A 108 -20.88 16.67 -6.14
CA THR A 108 -20.08 16.31 -4.96
C THR A 108 -19.04 15.26 -5.35
N VAL A 109 -17.77 15.61 -5.21
CA VAL A 109 -16.65 14.75 -5.57
C VAL A 109 -16.03 14.14 -4.32
N PHE A 110 -15.83 12.82 -4.35
CA PHE A 110 -15.15 12.06 -3.32
C PHE A 110 -13.73 11.70 -3.79
N GLU A 111 -12.72 12.18 -3.07
CA GLU A 111 -11.33 11.82 -3.31
C GLU A 111 -10.75 11.12 -2.07
N LEU A 112 -10.12 9.96 -2.25
CA LEU A 112 -9.46 9.25 -1.17
C LEU A 112 -7.93 9.45 -1.25
N PRO A 113 -7.32 10.26 -0.37
CA PRO A 113 -5.90 10.60 -0.46
C PRO A 113 -4.99 9.38 -0.27
N LYS A 114 -3.79 9.42 -0.84
CA LYS A 114 -2.75 8.41 -0.58
C LYS A 114 -2.28 8.52 0.87
N GLY A 115 -2.05 7.39 1.53
CA GLY A 115 -1.59 7.34 2.94
C GLY A 115 -2.67 7.61 3.99
N GLY A 116 -3.82 8.16 3.60
CA GLY A 116 -4.98 8.37 4.48
C GLY A 116 -6.19 7.54 4.09
N TYR A 117 -7.18 7.54 4.98
CA TYR A 117 -8.46 6.86 4.79
C TYR A 117 -9.68 7.81 4.86
N ALA A 118 -9.49 9.03 5.33
CA ALA A 118 -10.53 10.05 5.34
C ALA A 118 -10.75 10.58 3.91
N PRO A 119 -11.98 10.52 3.37
CA PRO A 119 -12.29 11.10 2.07
C PRO A 119 -12.27 12.63 2.13
N ARG A 120 -11.67 13.26 1.11
CA ARG A 120 -11.87 14.66 0.81
C ARG A 120 -13.15 14.81 0.01
N ILE A 121 -14.05 15.67 0.49
CA ILE A 121 -15.35 15.91 -0.12
C ILE A 121 -15.35 17.35 -0.62
N THR A 122 -15.53 17.55 -1.92
CA THR A 122 -15.54 18.88 -2.55
C THR A 122 -16.76 19.08 -3.44
N ARG A 123 -17.15 20.34 -3.63
CA ARG A 123 -18.23 20.71 -4.55
C ARG A 123 -17.66 20.98 -5.95
N SER A 124 -18.07 20.19 -6.93
CA SER A 124 -17.80 20.42 -8.36
C SER A 124 -18.58 21.65 -8.82
N GLY A 125 -17.90 22.79 -8.94
CA GLY A 125 -18.51 24.10 -9.21
C GLY A 125 -17.69 25.25 -8.63
N SER A 126 -16.91 24.98 -7.59
CA SER A 126 -15.75 25.80 -7.27
C SER A 126 -14.66 25.46 -8.28
N LYS A 127 -14.27 26.43 -9.10
CA LYS A 127 -13.03 26.38 -9.90
C LYS A 127 -11.80 26.46 -8.97
N THR A 128 -11.75 25.66 -7.92
CA THR A 128 -10.50 25.34 -7.26
C THR A 128 -9.83 24.31 -8.14
N ALA A 129 -8.94 24.85 -8.98
CA ALA A 129 -7.89 24.12 -9.65
C ALA A 129 -7.41 22.96 -8.78
N HIS A 130 -7.24 21.79 -9.40
CA HIS A 130 -6.40 20.73 -8.86
C HIS A 130 -5.09 21.36 -8.34
N PRO A 131 -4.85 21.50 -7.03
CA PRO A 131 -3.54 21.91 -6.58
C PRO A 131 -2.68 20.64 -6.63
N HIS A 132 -1.71 20.65 -7.54
CA HIS A 132 -0.39 20.09 -7.30
C HIS A 132 -0.13 18.58 -7.35
N PHE A 133 -0.92 17.78 -8.07
CA PHE A 133 -0.42 16.48 -8.59
C PHE A 133 -0.26 16.43 -10.11
N SER A 134 -0.60 17.50 -10.83
CA SER A 134 -0.51 17.54 -12.30
C SER A 134 0.73 18.25 -12.86
N GLU A 135 1.43 19.11 -12.11
CA GLU A 135 2.57 19.86 -12.68
C GLU A 135 3.84 19.01 -12.86
N LEU A 136 4.07 18.03 -11.97
CA LEU A 136 5.15 17.04 -12.16
C LEU A 136 4.85 16.06 -13.31
N GLU A 137 3.58 15.81 -13.62
CA GLU A 137 3.13 14.92 -14.69
C GLU A 137 2.98 15.62 -16.06
N ALA A 138 2.68 16.92 -16.07
CA ALA A 138 2.49 17.70 -17.30
C ALA A 138 3.82 17.97 -18.02
N SER A 139 4.92 18.12 -17.27
CA SER A 139 6.25 18.28 -17.87
C SER A 139 6.79 16.97 -18.49
N ALA A 140 6.21 15.81 -18.16
CA ALA A 140 6.55 14.52 -18.78
C ALA A 140 5.80 14.27 -20.10
N ARG A 141 4.72 15.01 -20.38
CA ARG A 141 3.85 14.81 -21.56
C ARG A 141 4.19 15.68 -22.77
N ALA A 142 5.09 16.65 -22.63
CA ALA A 142 5.49 17.55 -23.73
C ALA A 142 6.57 16.95 -24.66
N LEU A 143 7.12 15.76 -24.35
CA LEU A 143 8.25 15.20 -25.08
C LEU A 143 8.09 13.73 -25.48
N ALA A 144 6.91 13.29 -25.97
CA ALA A 144 6.84 11.97 -26.60
C ALA A 144 5.60 11.73 -27.48
N ARG A 145 5.59 12.27 -28.71
CA ARG A 145 5.18 11.53 -29.93
C ARG A 145 5.98 12.11 -31.11
N PRO A 146 6.62 11.29 -31.98
CA PRO A 146 6.10 10.01 -32.47
C PRO A 146 7.16 8.88 -32.49
N ALA A 147 6.93 7.81 -31.74
CA ALA A 147 7.63 6.54 -31.97
C ALA A 147 6.67 5.36 -31.75
N VAL A 148 5.53 5.42 -32.45
CA VAL A 148 4.76 4.24 -32.83
C VAL A 148 5.68 3.40 -33.72
N ARG A 149 6.50 2.50 -33.13
CA ARG A 149 7.13 1.33 -33.80
C ARG A 149 8.09 0.46 -32.98
N ILE A 150 8.34 0.70 -31.67
CA ILE A 150 9.30 -0.14 -30.90
C ILE A 150 8.74 -0.71 -29.58
N VAL A 151 7.41 -0.82 -29.43
CA VAL A 151 6.80 -1.47 -28.23
C VAL A 151 6.27 -2.89 -28.51
N GLY A 152 6.27 -3.34 -29.77
CA GLY A 152 5.86 -4.70 -30.13
C GLY A 152 6.87 -5.80 -29.75
N ILE A 153 8.16 -5.47 -29.63
CA ILE A 153 9.23 -6.45 -29.42
C ILE A 153 9.48 -6.74 -27.93
N THR A 154 9.19 -5.80 -27.02
CA THR A 154 9.42 -6.00 -25.58
C THR A 154 8.31 -6.80 -24.89
N ILE A 155 7.06 -6.69 -25.37
CA ILE A 155 5.92 -7.48 -24.85
C ILE A 155 5.96 -8.91 -25.41
N LEU A 156 6.35 -9.10 -26.68
CA LEU A 156 6.50 -10.44 -27.25
C LEU A 156 7.73 -11.18 -26.68
N GLY A 157 8.81 -10.46 -26.35
CA GLY A 157 9.98 -11.03 -25.66
C GLY A 157 9.66 -11.48 -24.23
N CYS A 158 8.94 -10.68 -23.43
CA CYS A 158 8.57 -11.09 -22.07
C CYS A 158 7.54 -12.23 -22.06
N CYS A 159 6.58 -12.25 -23.00
CA CYS A 159 5.66 -13.38 -23.13
C CYS A 159 6.34 -14.63 -23.69
N ALA A 160 7.33 -14.50 -24.59
CA ALA A 160 8.09 -15.65 -25.08
C ALA A 160 9.04 -16.21 -24.03
N ILE A 161 9.65 -15.38 -23.16
CA ILE A 161 10.47 -15.88 -22.03
C ILE A 161 9.57 -16.48 -20.95
N ALA A 162 8.42 -15.88 -20.62
CA ALA A 162 7.47 -16.46 -19.67
C ALA A 162 6.85 -17.77 -20.21
N PHE A 163 6.56 -17.84 -21.51
CA PHE A 163 6.07 -19.05 -22.16
C PHE A 163 7.19 -20.09 -22.34
N TRP A 164 8.43 -19.71 -22.65
CA TRP A 164 9.58 -20.63 -22.77
C TRP A 164 9.96 -21.20 -21.40
N VAL A 165 10.04 -20.36 -20.36
CA VAL A 165 10.22 -20.82 -18.96
C VAL A 165 9.05 -21.68 -18.49
N SER A 166 7.82 -21.41 -18.95
CA SER A 166 6.64 -22.22 -18.62
C SER A 166 6.46 -23.45 -19.52
N SER A 167 7.15 -23.54 -20.66
CA SER A 167 7.02 -24.66 -21.63
C SER A 167 8.25 -25.56 -21.70
N THR A 168 9.39 -25.11 -21.17
CA THR A 168 10.36 -26.04 -20.59
C THR A 168 9.71 -26.61 -19.35
N LYS A 169 9.05 -27.76 -19.50
CA LYS A 169 8.82 -28.70 -18.41
C LYS A 169 10.18 -29.03 -17.81
N GLN A 170 10.60 -28.21 -16.86
CA GLN A 170 11.56 -28.62 -15.88
C GLN A 170 10.72 -29.40 -14.88
N ASP A 171 10.77 -30.72 -15.01
CA ASP A 171 10.33 -31.61 -13.95
C ASP A 171 11.16 -31.25 -12.72
N VAL A 172 10.67 -30.29 -11.93
CA VAL A 172 11.20 -30.03 -10.59
C VAL A 172 10.70 -31.20 -9.76
N PRO A 173 11.58 -32.12 -9.33
CA PRO A 173 11.17 -33.19 -8.44
C PRO A 173 10.70 -32.52 -7.16
N THR A 174 9.38 -32.48 -6.97
CA THR A 174 8.74 -32.02 -5.73
C THR A 174 8.75 -33.18 -4.74
N ASP A 175 9.92 -33.76 -4.53
CA ASP A 175 10.23 -34.63 -3.41
C ASP A 175 11.64 -34.31 -2.93
N LEU A 176 11.76 -33.17 -2.26
CA LEU A 176 12.72 -33.01 -1.19
C LEU A 176 11.94 -33.11 0.11
N SER A 177 11.41 -34.31 0.39
CA SER A 177 11.01 -34.67 1.74
C SER A 177 12.22 -34.48 2.65
N VAL A 178 12.20 -33.39 3.44
CA VAL A 178 13.18 -33.13 4.49
C VAL A 178 13.11 -34.22 5.59
N ASP A 179 12.12 -35.10 5.53
CA ASP A 179 11.93 -36.23 6.45
C ASP A 179 12.92 -37.39 6.29
N GLY A 180 13.77 -37.40 5.25
CA GLY A 180 14.71 -38.50 4.97
C GLY A 180 16.17 -38.32 5.42
N LEU A 181 16.59 -37.11 5.80
CA LEU A 181 18.00 -36.86 6.17
C LEU A 181 18.24 -37.21 7.65
N SER A 182 19.11 -38.18 7.91
CA SER A 182 19.55 -38.54 9.26
C SER A 182 20.21 -37.35 9.96
N ARG A 183 20.19 -37.33 11.29
CA ARG A 183 20.76 -36.24 12.10
C ARG A 183 22.24 -35.97 11.73
N ASP A 184 22.96 -37.02 11.36
CA ASP A 184 24.37 -36.97 11.02
C ASP A 184 24.61 -36.37 9.63
N GLU A 185 23.75 -36.66 8.66
CA GLU A 185 23.79 -36.03 7.32
C GLU A 185 23.43 -34.55 7.37
N ARG A 186 22.44 -34.18 8.21
CA ARG A 186 22.15 -32.78 8.49
C ARG A 186 23.37 -32.11 9.14
N SER A 187 24.02 -32.77 10.10
CA SER A 187 25.27 -32.25 10.71
C SER A 187 26.37 -32.07 9.68
N ALA A 188 26.56 -33.00 8.74
CA ALA A 188 27.59 -32.91 7.71
C ALA A 188 27.37 -31.75 6.72
N ILE A 189 26.13 -31.51 6.30
CA ILE A 189 25.76 -30.37 5.45
C ILE A 189 25.97 -29.04 6.20
N PHE A 190 25.63 -29.02 7.49
CA PHE A 190 25.86 -27.85 8.34
C PHE A 190 27.36 -27.61 8.61
N ASP A 191 28.16 -28.65 8.83
CA ASP A 191 29.59 -28.56 9.10
C ASP A 191 30.42 -28.19 7.87
N ALA A 192 29.99 -28.60 6.66
CA ALA A 192 30.70 -28.32 5.42
C ALA A 192 30.33 -26.97 4.76
N SER A 193 29.41 -26.20 5.33
CA SER A 193 28.92 -24.98 4.67
C SER A 193 29.88 -23.78 4.83
N PRO A 194 30.33 -23.15 3.74
CA PRO A 194 31.16 -21.94 3.80
C PRO A 194 30.47 -20.76 4.50
N MET A 195 29.12 -20.71 4.51
CA MET A 195 28.38 -19.68 5.25
C MET A 195 28.48 -19.85 6.76
N ARG A 196 28.62 -21.07 7.28
CA ARG A 196 28.80 -21.32 8.72
C ARG A 196 30.18 -20.85 9.17
N LEU A 197 31.23 -21.16 8.41
CA LEU A 197 32.58 -20.65 8.62
C LEU A 197 32.60 -19.12 8.64
N GLN A 198 31.92 -18.47 7.69
CA GLN A 198 31.82 -17.02 7.64
C GLN A 198 31.06 -16.44 8.83
N ALA A 199 29.95 -17.07 9.24
CA ALA A 199 29.17 -16.65 10.40
C ALA A 199 29.96 -16.79 11.72
N VAL A 200 30.69 -17.90 11.91
CA VAL A 200 31.52 -18.12 13.10
C VAL A 200 32.69 -17.14 13.16
N ASN A 201 33.39 -16.91 12.04
CA ASN A 201 34.48 -15.93 11.97
C ASN A 201 33.97 -14.50 12.27
N LEU A 202 32.80 -14.13 11.73
CA LEU A 202 32.19 -12.83 11.99
C LEU A 202 31.75 -12.69 13.46
N ALA A 203 31.21 -13.75 14.05
CA ALA A 203 30.83 -13.77 15.46
C ALA A 203 32.04 -13.63 16.40
N HIS A 204 33.15 -14.32 16.09
CA HIS A 204 34.40 -14.18 16.85
C HIS A 204 34.95 -12.75 16.77
N THR A 205 34.97 -12.17 15.56
CA THR A 205 35.40 -10.78 15.34
C THR A 205 34.53 -9.80 16.13
N GLY A 206 33.21 -9.99 16.13
CA GLY A 206 32.29 -9.15 16.89
C GLY A 206 32.48 -9.26 18.41
N ARG A 207 32.78 -10.46 18.92
CA ARG A 207 33.04 -10.69 20.35
C ARG A 207 34.27 -9.90 20.83
N ASP A 208 35.35 -9.91 20.06
CA ASP A 208 36.59 -9.20 20.42
C ASP A 208 36.40 -7.68 20.41
N LEU A 209 35.52 -7.17 19.54
CA LEU A 209 35.16 -5.74 19.49
C LEU A 209 34.27 -5.30 20.65
N ILE A 210 33.33 -6.15 21.08
CA ILE A 210 32.32 -5.80 22.10
C ILE A 210 32.85 -6.03 23.52
N PHE A 211 33.74 -7.02 23.73
CA PHE A 211 34.27 -7.36 25.06
C PHE A 211 35.80 -7.49 25.08
N PRO A 212 36.55 -6.38 25.00
CA PRO A 212 38.02 -6.40 24.94
C PRO A 212 38.71 -6.96 26.20
N ALA A 213 37.99 -7.06 27.32
CA ALA A 213 38.54 -7.42 28.64
C ALA A 213 38.68 -8.94 28.90
N LEU A 214 38.36 -9.80 27.93
CA LEU A 214 38.37 -11.27 28.07
C LEU A 214 39.55 -11.94 27.33
N GLU A 215 40.57 -11.19 26.91
CA GLU A 215 41.79 -11.76 26.34
C GLU A 215 42.50 -12.66 27.36
N PRO A 216 42.68 -13.98 27.11
CA PRO A 216 43.45 -14.84 28.01
C PRO A 216 44.91 -14.38 28.12
N ALA A 217 45.46 -13.74 27.09
CA ALA A 217 46.82 -13.20 27.07
C ALA A 217 47.07 -12.08 28.11
N ARG A 218 46.01 -11.48 28.69
CA ARG A 218 46.15 -10.48 29.76
C ARG A 218 45.95 -11.03 31.16
N LEU A 219 45.44 -12.25 31.30
CA LEU A 219 45.25 -12.88 32.62
C LEU A 219 46.54 -13.52 33.16
N ASP A 220 47.51 -13.83 32.30
CA ASP A 220 48.82 -14.35 32.71
C ASP A 220 49.84 -13.24 33.09
N ALA A 221 49.45 -11.97 32.97
CA ALA A 221 50.29 -10.80 33.22
C ALA A 221 49.88 -9.97 34.46
N ALA A 222 48.96 -10.49 35.28
CA ALA A 222 48.51 -9.88 36.54
C ALA A 222 48.78 -10.85 37.71
#